data_AF-A0A8T5UDG0-F1
#
_entry.id   AF-A0A8T5UDG0-F1
#
_cell.length_a   1.000
_cell.length_b   1.000
_cell.length_c   1.000
_cell.angle_alpha   90.00
_cell.angle_beta   90.00
_cell.angle_gamma   90.00
#
_symmetry.space_group_name_H-M   'P 1'
#
loop_
_entity.id
_entity.type
_entity.pdbx_description
1 polymer ?
#
loop_
_entity_poly.entity_id
_entity_poly.type
_entity_poly.pdbx_seq_one_letter_code
_entity_poly.pdbx_strand_id
1 'polypeptide(L)'
;MAISNRLITVFTLFYLGVILYLILFLAVPDIQNAIIKSRNEIIGITEGTNYLLALFISFFICLIGNASVGFPIPYPFILFSISNSIYIRYSNLGLSLGEVLMNGPFWLEIIIIAVVGGIGSAIGELVGFLIGLGAKKVVKRTHSKTLENVQGFGKLVLDHPKSMHLYIFIAAALPIPDDPLWIALGMSGKKINFPRCLLWAWAGKNLTTLFYVLFPILILLGFTATGIEVSDISSVVTEAFMLLITLAIMQFILSFNWEKYLTKRSEKRVANSK
;
A
#
# COMPACT_ATOMS: atom_id res chain seq x y z
N MET A 1 -4.55 23.37 -11.17
CA MET A 1 -4.82 22.03 -10.60
C MET A 1 -3.83 21.06 -11.22
N ALA A 2 -3.13 20.26 -10.42
CA ALA A 2 -2.12 19.32 -10.91
C ALA A 2 -2.71 17.98 -11.38
N ILE A 3 -4.03 17.78 -11.23
CA ILE A 3 -4.72 16.52 -11.54
C ILE A 3 -5.51 16.66 -12.84
N SER A 4 -5.51 15.61 -13.65
CA SER A 4 -6.45 15.47 -14.78
C SER A 4 -7.86 15.17 -14.27
N ASN A 5 -8.89 15.82 -14.84
CA ASN A 5 -10.29 15.58 -14.46
C ASN A 5 -10.68 14.09 -14.49
N ARG A 6 -10.00 13.28 -15.30
CA ARG A 6 -10.16 11.82 -15.38
C ARG A 6 -9.79 11.12 -14.06
N LEU A 7 -8.68 11.52 -13.41
CA LEU A 7 -8.26 10.90 -12.14
C LEU A 7 -9.23 11.22 -11.01
N ILE A 8 -9.73 12.45 -10.93
CA ILE A 8 -10.77 12.83 -9.96
C ILE A 8 -12.01 11.97 -10.16
N THR A 9 -12.45 11.81 -11.42
CA THR A 9 -13.62 10.99 -11.76
C THR A 9 -13.45 9.53 -11.31
N VAL A 10 -12.25 8.95 -11.50
CA VAL A 10 -11.95 7.58 -11.06
C VAL A 10 -12.04 7.46 -9.54
N PHE A 11 -11.41 8.36 -8.78
CA PHE A 11 -11.52 8.35 -7.32
C PHE A 11 -12.96 8.55 -6.85
N THR A 12 -13.72 9.46 -7.47
CA THR A 12 -15.15 9.67 -7.16
C THR A 12 -15.97 8.40 -7.38
N LEU A 13 -15.72 7.65 -8.46
CA LEU A 13 -16.38 6.35 -8.69
C LEU A 13 -16.05 5.35 -7.58
N PHE A 14 -14.78 5.26 -7.15
CA PHE A 14 -14.41 4.41 -6.02
C PHE A 14 -15.12 4.84 -4.73
N TYR A 15 -15.15 6.13 -4.39
CA TYR A 15 -15.88 6.61 -3.20
C TYR A 15 -17.37 6.25 -3.25
N LEU A 16 -18.02 6.50 -4.38
CA LEU A 16 -19.43 6.16 -4.57
C LEU A 16 -19.66 4.65 -4.43
N GLY A 17 -18.76 3.83 -4.98
CA GLY A 17 -18.82 2.37 -4.82
C GLY A 17 -18.74 1.92 -3.36
N VAL A 18 -17.84 2.51 -2.57
CA VAL A 18 -17.68 2.16 -1.15
C VAL A 18 -18.84 2.67 -0.30
N ILE A 19 -19.35 3.86 -0.58
CA ILE A 19 -20.53 4.42 0.10
C ILE A 19 -21.76 3.57 -0.24
N LEU A 20 -21.96 3.21 -1.51
CA LEU A 20 -23.06 2.34 -1.93
C LEU A 20 -22.95 0.97 -1.27
N TYR A 21 -21.75 0.40 -1.21
CA TYR A 21 -21.48 -0.84 -0.49
C TYR A 21 -21.91 -0.76 0.98
N LEU A 22 -21.52 0.32 1.69
CA LEU A 22 -21.91 0.54 3.09
C LEU A 22 -23.42 0.69 3.26
N ILE A 23 -24.06 1.46 2.37
CA ILE A 23 -25.52 1.67 2.41
C ILE A 23 -26.22 0.33 2.21
N LEU A 24 -25.83 -0.45 1.20
CA LEU A 24 -26.41 -1.77 0.93
C LEU A 24 -26.19 -2.73 2.09
N PHE A 25 -24.98 -2.75 2.68
CA PHE A 25 -24.66 -3.60 3.83
C PHE A 25 -25.47 -3.26 5.08
N LEU A 26 -25.76 -1.98 5.34
CA LEU A 26 -26.51 -1.54 6.51
C LEU A 26 -28.03 -1.59 6.31
N ALA A 27 -28.51 -1.37 5.09
CA ALA A 27 -29.94 -1.26 4.79
C ALA A 27 -30.59 -2.57 4.34
N VAL A 28 -29.82 -3.54 3.83
CA VAL A 28 -30.35 -4.78 3.24
C VAL A 28 -29.83 -6.00 4.02
N PRO A 29 -30.65 -6.64 4.86
CA PRO A 29 -30.24 -7.79 5.69
C PRO A 29 -29.67 -8.97 4.88
N ASP A 30 -30.22 -9.24 3.69
CA ASP A 30 -29.72 -10.33 2.83
C ASP A 30 -28.30 -10.07 2.34
N ILE A 31 -27.98 -8.82 2.00
CA ILE A 31 -26.64 -8.40 1.60
C ILE A 31 -25.68 -8.47 2.79
N GLN A 32 -26.13 -8.03 3.98
CA GLN A 32 -25.37 -8.16 5.22
C GLN A 32 -24.99 -9.60 5.52
N ASN A 33 -25.97 -10.51 5.51
CA ASN A 33 -25.77 -11.93 5.76
C ASN A 33 -24.88 -12.58 4.70
N ALA A 34 -25.06 -12.24 3.42
CA ALA A 34 -24.21 -12.75 2.34
C ALA A 34 -22.75 -12.32 2.51
N ILE A 35 -22.49 -11.06 2.90
CA ILE A 35 -21.14 -10.54 3.13
C ILE A 35 -20.49 -11.21 4.35
N ILE A 36 -21.22 -11.31 5.46
CA ILE A 36 -20.71 -11.98 6.68
C ILE A 36 -20.41 -13.45 6.40
N LYS A 37 -21.31 -14.15 5.70
CA LYS A 37 -21.09 -15.54 5.30
C LYS A 37 -19.86 -15.68 4.39
N SER A 38 -19.73 -14.82 3.38
CA SER A 38 -18.56 -14.82 2.50
C SER A 38 -17.25 -14.57 3.27
N ARG A 39 -17.26 -13.69 4.28
CA ARG A 39 -16.09 -13.47 5.15
C ARG A 39 -15.74 -14.69 5.97
N ASN A 40 -16.74 -15.41 6.48
CA ASN A 40 -16.51 -16.67 7.19
C ASN A 40 -15.97 -17.76 6.25
N GLU A 41 -16.35 -17.74 4.97
CA GLU A 41 -15.75 -18.63 3.96
C GLU A 41 -14.28 -18.27 3.65
N ILE A 42 -13.89 -17.00 3.76
CA ILE A 42 -12.48 -16.56 3.62
C ILE A 42 -11.61 -17.16 4.73
N ILE A 43 -12.15 -17.47 5.91
CA ILE A 43 -11.40 -18.17 6.98
C ILE A 43 -10.80 -19.47 6.44
N GLY A 44 -11.55 -20.21 5.60
CA GLY A 44 -11.10 -21.45 4.97
C GLY A 44 -9.85 -21.27 4.09
N ILE A 45 -9.58 -20.07 3.59
CA ILE A 45 -8.35 -19.74 2.83
C ILE A 45 -7.14 -19.69 3.76
N THR A 46 -7.31 -19.35 5.03
CA THR A 46 -6.22 -19.26 6.00
C THR A 46 -6.07 -20.50 6.88
N GLU A 47 -6.96 -21.49 6.77
CA GLU A 47 -6.92 -22.70 7.60
C GLU A 47 -5.97 -23.78 7.07
N GLY A 48 -5.15 -24.33 7.98
CA GLY A 48 -4.34 -25.53 7.72
C GLY A 48 -3.49 -25.46 6.45
N THR A 49 -3.70 -26.40 5.54
CA THR A 49 -2.95 -26.47 4.26
C THR A 49 -3.28 -25.32 3.31
N ASN A 50 -4.41 -24.64 3.49
CA ASN A 50 -4.80 -23.51 2.66
C ASN A 50 -4.04 -22.23 3.00
N TYR A 51 -3.40 -22.16 4.18
CA TYR A 51 -2.57 -21.01 4.53
C TYR A 51 -1.50 -20.71 3.45
N LEU A 52 -0.98 -21.73 2.76
CA LEU A 52 -0.10 -21.55 1.61
C LEU A 52 -0.76 -20.75 0.46
N LEU A 53 -2.05 -20.99 0.21
CA LEU A 53 -2.84 -20.22 -0.75
C LEU A 53 -2.98 -18.76 -0.31
N ALA A 54 -3.20 -18.50 0.98
CA ALA A 54 -3.20 -17.13 1.52
C ALA A 54 -1.85 -16.42 1.26
N LEU A 55 -0.73 -17.13 1.40
CA LEU A 55 0.60 -16.61 1.04
C LEU A 55 0.71 -16.29 -0.45
N PHE A 56 0.25 -17.18 -1.33
CA PHE A 56 0.24 -16.90 -2.77
C PHE A 56 -0.63 -15.70 -3.11
N ILE A 57 -1.82 -15.59 -2.52
CA ILE A 57 -2.71 -14.45 -2.74
C ILE A 57 -2.01 -13.16 -2.29
N SER A 58 -1.43 -13.14 -1.08
CA SER A 58 -0.66 -12.01 -0.56
C SER A 58 0.47 -11.60 -1.51
N PHE A 59 1.25 -12.58 -2.00
CA PHE A 59 2.32 -12.34 -2.96
C PHE A 59 1.81 -11.71 -4.26
N PHE A 60 0.85 -12.36 -4.92
CA PHE A 60 0.38 -11.93 -6.24
C PHE A 60 -0.38 -10.62 -6.20
N ILE A 61 -1.21 -10.38 -5.18
CA ILE A 61 -1.95 -9.12 -5.10
C ILE A 61 -1.01 -7.93 -4.85
N CYS A 62 0.02 -8.12 -4.03
CA CYS A 62 1.03 -7.11 -3.80
C CYS A 62 1.91 -6.87 -5.04
N LEU A 63 2.24 -7.95 -5.76
CA LEU A 63 2.97 -7.87 -7.03
C LEU A 63 2.17 -7.10 -8.07
N ILE A 64 0.92 -7.48 -8.30
CA ILE A 64 0.05 -6.82 -9.29
C ILE A 64 -0.21 -5.37 -8.86
N GLY A 65 -0.42 -5.15 -7.56
CA GLY A 65 -0.68 -3.82 -7.00
C GLY A 65 0.46 -2.83 -7.22
N ASN A 66 1.71 -3.23 -6.95
CA ASN A 66 2.87 -2.36 -7.19
C ASN A 66 3.36 -2.40 -8.65
N ALA A 67 3.02 -3.43 -9.43
CA ALA A 67 3.30 -3.45 -10.87
C ALA A 67 2.39 -2.49 -11.66
N SER A 68 1.22 -2.14 -11.10
CA SER A 68 0.20 -1.32 -11.76
C SER A 68 0.52 0.17 -11.65
N VAL A 69 1.63 0.57 -12.28
CA VAL A 69 2.11 1.95 -12.31
C VAL A 69 1.00 2.91 -12.76
N GLY A 70 0.60 3.81 -11.88
CA GLY A 70 -0.44 4.82 -12.15
C GLY A 70 -1.88 4.33 -12.05
N PHE A 71 -2.13 3.07 -11.71
CA PHE A 71 -3.46 2.53 -11.41
C PHE A 71 -3.50 1.96 -9.98
N PRO A 72 -4.17 2.64 -9.03
CA PRO A 72 -4.16 2.21 -7.63
C PRO A 72 -5.02 0.95 -7.46
N ILE A 73 -4.37 -0.20 -7.28
CA ILE A 73 -5.05 -1.43 -6.88
C ILE A 73 -5.12 -1.47 -5.35
N PRO A 74 -6.29 -1.73 -4.75
CA PRO A 74 -6.47 -1.72 -3.30
C PRO A 74 -5.95 -3.01 -2.64
N TYR A 75 -4.71 -3.42 -2.94
CA TYR A 75 -4.08 -4.57 -2.28
C TYR A 75 -3.99 -4.46 -0.74
N PRO A 76 -3.90 -3.25 -0.12
CA PRO A 76 -3.95 -3.13 1.35
C PRO A 76 -5.23 -3.71 1.95
N PHE A 77 -6.35 -3.61 1.24
CA PHE A 77 -7.63 -4.16 1.69
C PHE A 77 -7.61 -5.69 1.75
N ILE A 78 -6.96 -6.33 0.78
CA ILE A 78 -6.83 -7.79 0.75
C ILE A 78 -5.90 -8.27 1.87
N LEU A 79 -4.79 -7.57 2.11
CA LEU A 79 -3.90 -7.88 3.25
C LEU A 79 -4.60 -7.70 4.60
N PHE A 80 -5.39 -6.63 4.73
CA PHE A 80 -6.24 -6.41 5.89
C PHE A 80 -7.19 -7.59 6.09
N SER A 81 -7.92 -8.00 5.04
CA SER A 81 -8.92 -9.07 5.12
C SER A 81 -8.29 -10.42 5.47
N ILE A 82 -7.12 -10.75 4.91
CA ILE A 82 -6.42 -12.00 5.23
C ILE A 82 -5.98 -11.99 6.69
N SER A 83 -5.40 -10.88 7.16
CA SER A 83 -5.00 -10.74 8.57
C SER A 83 -6.19 -10.88 9.53
N ASN A 84 -7.30 -10.22 9.20
CA ASN A 84 -8.53 -10.30 9.99
C ASN A 84 -9.07 -11.73 10.04
N SER A 85 -9.01 -12.48 8.93
CA SER A 85 -9.43 -13.88 8.91
C SER A 85 -8.58 -14.78 9.82
N ILE A 86 -7.27 -14.51 9.95
CA ILE A 86 -6.40 -15.21 10.91
C ILE A 86 -6.86 -14.90 12.33
N TYR A 87 -7.09 -13.63 12.65
CA TYR A 87 -7.61 -13.24 13.97
C TYR A 87 -8.93 -13.97 14.29
N ILE A 88 -9.90 -13.96 13.37
CA ILE A 88 -11.20 -14.62 13.54
C ILE A 88 -11.01 -16.13 13.74
N ARG A 89 -10.09 -16.77 13.00
CA ARG A 89 -9.78 -18.19 13.17
C ARG A 89 -9.33 -18.52 14.60
N TYR A 90 -8.44 -17.70 15.18
CA TYR A 90 -8.01 -17.88 16.57
C TYR A 90 -9.13 -17.56 17.57
N SER A 91 -9.95 -16.55 17.29
CA SER A 91 -11.12 -16.23 18.11
C SER A 91 -12.15 -17.37 18.12
N ASN A 92 -12.35 -18.06 16.99
CA ASN A 92 -13.25 -19.21 16.86
C ASN A 92 -12.78 -20.44 17.62
N LEU A 93 -11.49 -20.50 18.00
CA LEU A 93 -10.96 -21.51 18.92
C LEU A 93 -11.32 -21.20 20.40
N GLY A 94 -12.06 -20.12 20.66
CA GLY A 94 -12.48 -19.70 22.00
C GLY A 94 -11.45 -18.84 22.74
N LEU A 95 -10.40 -18.39 22.06
CA LEU A 95 -9.37 -17.54 22.66
C LEU A 95 -9.88 -16.09 22.77
N SER A 96 -9.70 -15.49 23.94
CA SER A 96 -9.91 -14.06 24.13
C SER A 96 -8.84 -13.26 23.38
N LEU A 97 -9.11 -11.97 23.10
CA LEU A 97 -8.16 -11.09 22.40
C LEU A 97 -6.77 -11.08 23.07
N GLY A 98 -6.72 -11.03 24.40
CA GLY A 98 -5.46 -11.06 25.14
C GLY A 98 -4.66 -12.35 24.91
N GLU A 99 -5.33 -13.50 24.84
CA GLU A 99 -4.72 -14.80 24.59
C GLU A 99 -4.24 -14.92 23.13
N VAL A 100 -5.01 -14.39 22.17
CA VAL A 100 -4.58 -14.34 20.76
C VAL A 100 -3.30 -13.51 20.62
N LEU A 101 -3.20 -12.37 21.31
CA LEU A 101 -2.01 -11.52 21.25
C LEU A 101 -0.80 -12.11 21.98
N MET A 102 -0.98 -13.05 22.90
CA MET A 102 0.12 -13.79 23.52
C MET A 102 0.49 -15.06 22.74
N ASN A 103 -0.25 -15.39 21.69
CA ASN A 103 -0.04 -16.58 20.88
C ASN A 103 1.13 -16.36 19.89
N GLY A 104 2.25 -17.05 20.10
CA GLY A 104 3.41 -16.99 19.19
C GLY A 104 3.09 -17.38 17.74
N PRO A 105 2.39 -18.52 17.50
CA PRO A 105 1.96 -18.92 16.16
C PRO A 105 1.14 -17.86 15.40
N PHE A 106 0.23 -17.14 16.09
CA PHE A 106 -0.53 -16.04 15.49
C PHE A 106 0.39 -14.97 14.87
N TRP A 107 1.37 -14.49 15.65
CA TRP A 107 2.31 -13.49 15.16
C TRP A 107 3.22 -13.99 14.05
N LEU A 108 3.61 -15.26 14.07
CA LEU A 108 4.38 -15.85 12.98
C LEU A 108 3.60 -15.83 11.68
N GLU A 109 2.32 -16.17 11.69
CA GLU A 109 1.50 -16.13 10.47
C GLU A 109 1.37 -14.69 9.93
N ILE A 110 1.07 -13.75 10.82
CA ILE A 110 0.99 -12.32 10.50
C ILE A 110 2.28 -11.82 9.84
N ILE A 111 3.44 -12.14 10.42
CA ILE A 111 4.75 -11.74 9.89
C ILE A 111 5.05 -12.41 8.55
N ILE A 112 4.74 -13.70 8.40
CA ILE A 112 4.99 -14.42 7.15
C ILE A 112 4.16 -13.82 6.00
N ILE A 113 2.87 -13.50 6.22
CA ILE A 113 2.06 -12.81 5.20
C ILE A 113 2.64 -11.46 4.84
N ALA A 114 3.07 -10.67 5.83
CA ALA A 114 3.68 -9.37 5.59
C ALA A 114 4.96 -9.48 4.77
N VAL A 115 5.82 -10.46 5.11
CA VAL A 115 7.09 -10.71 4.41
C VAL A 115 6.86 -11.19 2.97
N VAL A 116 5.96 -12.15 2.78
CA VAL A 116 5.62 -12.68 1.45
C VAL A 116 4.99 -11.59 0.57
N GLY A 117 4.06 -10.80 1.12
CA GLY A 117 3.49 -9.63 0.44
C GLY A 117 4.54 -8.55 0.15
N GLY A 118 5.51 -8.37 1.05
CA GLY A 118 6.65 -7.46 0.86
C GLY A 118 7.56 -7.90 -0.29
N ILE A 119 7.82 -9.20 -0.43
CA ILE A 119 8.54 -9.76 -1.59
C ILE A 119 7.75 -9.50 -2.87
N GLY A 120 6.45 -9.82 -2.88
CA GLY A 120 5.56 -9.54 -4.02
C GLY A 120 5.61 -8.06 -4.42
N SER A 121 5.51 -7.16 -3.44
CA SER A 121 5.61 -5.70 -3.65
C SER A 121 6.93 -5.28 -4.27
N ALA A 122 8.06 -5.75 -3.72
CA ALA A 122 9.39 -5.43 -4.22
C ALA A 122 9.61 -5.92 -5.66
N ILE A 123 9.05 -7.09 -6.00
CA ILE A 123 9.08 -7.61 -7.38
C ILE A 123 8.18 -6.78 -8.30
N GLY A 124 7.03 -6.30 -7.82
CA GLY A 124 6.15 -5.40 -8.57
C GLY A 124 6.87 -4.12 -9.00
N GLU A 125 7.68 -3.53 -8.12
CA GLU A 125 8.47 -2.31 -8.41
C GLU A 125 9.50 -2.48 -9.53
N LEU A 126 9.91 -3.72 -9.83
CA LEU A 126 10.76 -4.02 -10.98
C LEU A 126 10.11 -3.54 -12.28
N VAL A 127 8.77 -3.59 -12.36
CA VAL A 127 8.02 -3.13 -13.53
C VAL A 127 8.21 -1.62 -13.71
N GLY A 128 8.09 -0.82 -12.64
CA GLY A 128 8.36 0.62 -12.68
C GLY A 128 9.80 0.94 -13.11
N PHE A 129 10.78 0.19 -12.60
CA PHE A 129 12.17 0.33 -13.00
C PHE A 129 12.41 -0.02 -14.48
N LEU A 130 11.82 -1.11 -14.97
CA LEU A 130 11.90 -1.53 -16.38
C LEU A 130 11.23 -0.53 -17.32
N ILE A 131 10.09 0.05 -16.92
CA ILE A 131 9.44 1.15 -17.63
C ILE A 131 10.38 2.35 -17.73
N GLY A 132 11.06 2.71 -16.63
CA GLY A 132 12.07 3.77 -16.63
C GLY A 132 13.26 3.51 -17.58
N LEU A 133 13.75 2.26 -17.63
CA LEU A 133 14.80 1.85 -18.58
C LEU A 133 14.32 1.94 -20.04
N GLY A 134 13.08 1.55 -20.31
CA GLY A 134 12.43 1.69 -21.62
C GLY A 134 12.28 3.15 -22.04
N ALA A 135 11.76 3.99 -21.14
CA ALA A 135 11.61 5.42 -21.34
C ALA A 135 12.95 6.10 -21.69
N LYS A 136 14.04 5.73 -21.01
CA LYS A 136 15.39 6.22 -21.31
C LYS A 136 15.84 5.95 -22.75
N LYS A 137 15.51 4.77 -23.31
CA LYS A 137 15.84 4.44 -24.71
C LYS A 137 15.02 5.29 -25.70
N VAL A 138 13.78 5.62 -25.37
CA VAL A 138 12.90 6.47 -26.19
C VAL A 138 13.32 7.94 -26.12
N VAL A 139 13.73 8.43 -24.95
CA VAL A 139 14.24 9.80 -24.72
C VAL A 139 15.50 10.06 -25.54
N LYS A 140 16.44 9.10 -25.58
CA LYS A 140 17.64 9.22 -26.43
C LYS A 140 17.32 9.39 -27.92
N ARG A 141 16.10 9.03 -28.35
CA ARG A 141 15.62 9.19 -29.73
C ARG A 141 14.77 10.46 -29.94
N THR A 142 14.21 11.06 -28.89
CA THR A 142 13.24 12.16 -29.00
C THR A 142 13.48 13.20 -27.89
N HIS A 143 14.01 14.38 -28.24
CA HIS A 143 14.25 15.50 -27.32
C HIS A 143 12.95 16.17 -26.82
N SER A 144 12.20 15.52 -25.92
CA SER A 144 10.97 16.09 -25.35
C SER A 144 11.21 16.73 -23.97
N LYS A 145 10.75 17.98 -23.78
CA LYS A 145 10.87 18.77 -22.53
C LYS A 145 10.20 18.15 -21.29
N THR A 146 9.14 17.35 -21.46
CA THR A 146 8.43 16.69 -20.35
C THR A 146 9.30 15.63 -19.65
N LEU A 147 10.28 15.07 -20.38
CA LEU A 147 11.18 14.03 -19.90
C LEU A 147 12.44 14.56 -19.18
N GLU A 148 12.79 15.84 -19.37
CA GLU A 148 13.80 16.52 -18.55
C GLU A 148 13.30 16.81 -17.13
N ASN A 149 12.00 17.09 -16.96
CA ASN A 149 11.40 17.30 -15.63
C ASN A 149 11.43 16.04 -14.75
N VAL A 150 11.25 14.85 -15.33
CA VAL A 150 11.37 13.56 -14.60
C VAL A 150 12.82 13.28 -14.19
N GLN A 151 13.79 13.69 -15.01
CA GLN A 151 15.21 13.66 -14.62
C GLN A 151 15.52 14.63 -13.45
N GLY A 152 14.81 15.75 -13.36
CA GLY A 152 14.93 16.72 -12.26
C GLY A 152 14.52 16.17 -10.89
N PHE A 153 13.40 15.45 -10.82
CA PHE A 153 12.95 14.79 -9.58
C PHE A 153 13.93 13.67 -9.16
N GLY A 154 14.45 12.91 -10.13
CA GLY A 154 15.52 11.95 -9.92
C GLY A 154 16.81 12.59 -9.41
N LYS A 155 17.20 13.77 -9.92
CA LYS A 155 18.41 14.50 -9.50
C LYS A 155 18.40 14.85 -8.01
N LEU A 156 17.26 15.27 -7.46
CA LEU A 156 17.14 15.61 -6.03
C LEU A 156 17.47 14.42 -5.11
N VAL A 157 17.13 13.20 -5.52
CA VAL A 157 17.39 11.95 -4.77
C VAL A 157 18.75 11.34 -5.14
N LEU A 158 19.17 11.46 -6.40
CA LEU A 158 20.40 10.89 -6.96
C LEU A 158 21.66 11.75 -6.70
N ASP A 159 21.53 12.99 -6.23
CA ASP A 159 22.66 13.86 -5.90
C ASP A 159 23.26 13.58 -4.50
N HIS A 160 22.59 12.74 -3.69
CA HIS A 160 23.12 12.22 -2.43
C HIS A 160 23.23 10.68 -2.46
N PRO A 161 24.25 10.11 -3.14
CA PRO A 161 24.37 8.65 -3.36
C PRO A 161 24.47 7.84 -2.05
N LYS A 162 24.93 8.45 -0.95
CA LYS A 162 24.98 7.80 0.37
C LYS A 162 23.59 7.67 1.02
N SER A 163 22.67 8.60 0.76
CA SER A 163 21.32 8.64 1.35
C SER A 163 20.24 8.06 0.44
N MET A 164 20.55 7.80 -0.83
CA MET A 164 19.62 7.19 -1.80
C MET A 164 18.92 5.93 -1.28
N HIS A 165 19.67 5.03 -0.64
CA HIS A 165 19.11 3.80 -0.05
C HIS A 165 18.11 4.10 1.08
N LEU A 166 18.40 5.11 1.90
CA LEU A 166 17.51 5.54 2.98
C LEU A 166 16.24 6.19 2.41
N TYR A 167 16.36 6.97 1.33
CA TYR A 167 15.18 7.53 0.65
C TYR A 167 14.31 6.44 0.03
N ILE A 168 14.91 5.43 -0.59
CA ILE A 168 14.17 4.26 -1.12
C ILE A 168 13.47 3.53 0.02
N PHE A 169 14.18 3.28 1.13
CA PHE A 169 13.59 2.65 2.30
C PHE A 169 12.42 3.46 2.85
N ILE A 170 12.58 4.76 3.11
CA ILE A 170 11.53 5.62 3.67
C ILE A 170 10.34 5.73 2.71
N ALA A 171 10.59 5.85 1.41
CA ALA A 171 9.53 5.90 0.41
C ALA A 171 8.71 4.60 0.39
N ALA A 172 9.38 3.44 0.42
CA ALA A 172 8.73 2.13 0.46
C ALA A 172 8.10 1.79 1.82
N ALA A 173 8.63 2.37 2.91
CA ALA A 173 8.18 2.19 4.30
C ALA A 173 6.97 3.06 4.66
N LEU A 174 6.62 4.04 3.82
CA LEU A 174 5.45 4.86 3.98
C LEU A 174 4.42 4.51 2.89
N PRO A 175 3.11 4.70 3.15
CA PRO A 175 2.06 4.54 2.13
C PRO A 175 2.06 5.73 1.16
N ILE A 176 3.21 5.97 0.51
CA ILE A 176 3.48 7.04 -0.46
C ILE A 176 3.74 6.35 -1.82
N PRO A 177 3.29 6.93 -2.95
CA PRO A 177 3.60 6.38 -4.27
C PRO A 177 5.10 6.49 -4.54
N ASP A 178 5.80 5.35 -4.50
CA ASP A 178 7.21 5.22 -4.85
C ASP A 178 7.43 4.91 -6.34
N ASP A 179 6.38 4.68 -7.14
CA ASP A 179 6.48 4.51 -8.61
C ASP A 179 7.36 5.57 -9.30
N PRO A 180 7.23 6.89 -9.00
CA PRO A 180 8.04 7.91 -9.65
C PRO A 180 9.53 7.78 -9.31
N LEU A 181 9.83 7.28 -8.10
CA LEU A 181 11.20 7.03 -7.66
C LEU A 181 11.80 5.90 -8.52
N TRP A 182 11.10 4.78 -8.69
CA TRP A 182 11.59 3.65 -9.48
C TRP A 182 11.78 3.96 -10.96
N ILE A 183 10.85 4.71 -11.55
CA ILE A 183 10.97 5.19 -12.93
C ILE A 183 12.21 6.09 -13.05
N ALA A 184 12.40 7.03 -12.11
CA ALA A 184 13.56 7.92 -12.10
C ALA A 184 14.87 7.15 -11.91
N LEU A 185 14.89 6.11 -11.08
CA LEU A 185 16.03 5.21 -10.91
C LEU A 185 16.36 4.43 -12.19
N GLY A 186 15.33 3.91 -12.89
CA GLY A 186 15.50 3.23 -14.18
C GLY A 186 15.99 4.17 -15.29
N MET A 187 15.54 5.42 -15.28
CA MET A 187 16.01 6.45 -16.21
C MET A 187 17.44 6.92 -15.92
N SER A 188 17.90 6.79 -14.67
CA SER A 188 19.23 7.23 -14.25
C SER A 188 20.34 6.60 -15.10
N GLY A 189 21.26 7.44 -15.55
CA GLY A 189 22.50 7.02 -16.23
C GLY A 189 23.54 6.40 -15.30
N LYS A 190 23.36 6.50 -13.98
CA LYS A 190 24.39 6.17 -12.99
C LYS A 190 24.46 4.65 -12.77
N LYS A 191 25.66 4.14 -12.43
CA LYS A 191 25.85 2.76 -11.95
C LYS A 191 25.20 2.63 -10.57
N ILE A 192 23.93 2.25 -10.54
CA ILE A 192 23.18 1.99 -9.32
C ILE A 192 23.40 0.53 -8.94
N ASN A 193 23.69 0.26 -7.67
CA ASN A 193 23.70 -1.10 -7.15
C ASN A 193 22.26 -1.59 -6.99
N PHE A 194 21.72 -2.14 -8.08
CA PHE A 194 20.33 -2.53 -8.19
C PHE A 194 19.89 -3.55 -7.11
N PRO A 195 20.63 -4.66 -6.86
CA PRO A 195 20.30 -5.58 -5.76
C PRO A 195 20.20 -4.90 -4.40
N ARG A 196 21.09 -3.93 -4.12
CA ARG A 196 21.05 -3.19 -2.86
C ARG A 196 19.81 -2.31 -2.76
N CYS A 197 19.44 -1.62 -3.84
CA CYS A 197 18.22 -0.81 -3.88
C CYS A 197 16.96 -1.65 -3.68
N LEU A 198 16.90 -2.80 -4.35
CA LEU A 198 15.80 -3.75 -4.19
C LEU A 198 15.70 -4.28 -2.76
N LEU A 199 16.82 -4.53 -2.09
CA LEU A 199 16.83 -4.97 -0.69
C LEU A 199 16.28 -3.89 0.25
N TRP A 200 16.69 -2.63 0.10
CA TRP A 200 16.18 -1.53 0.92
C TRP A 200 14.71 -1.23 0.65
N ALA A 201 14.30 -1.34 -0.60
CA ALA A 201 12.91 -1.27 -0.99
C ALA A 201 12.07 -2.37 -0.36
N TRP A 202 12.53 -3.62 -0.46
CA TRP A 202 11.89 -4.76 0.15
C TRP A 202 11.77 -4.59 1.68
N ALA A 203 12.83 -4.13 2.35
CA ALA A 203 12.78 -3.81 3.77
C ALA A 203 11.73 -2.74 4.11
N GLY A 204 11.60 -1.69 3.29
CA GLY A 204 10.55 -0.69 3.45
C GLY A 204 9.16 -1.25 3.18
N LYS A 205 8.99 -2.00 2.08
CA LYS A 205 7.71 -2.64 1.73
C LYS A 205 7.25 -3.63 2.80
N ASN A 206 8.16 -4.35 3.45
CA ASN A 206 7.80 -5.18 4.61
C ASN A 206 7.18 -4.36 5.74
N LEU A 207 7.62 -3.11 5.96
CA LEU A 207 7.04 -2.26 6.98
C LEU A 207 5.64 -1.78 6.59
N THR A 208 5.42 -1.42 5.32
CA THR A 208 4.08 -1.03 4.85
C THR A 208 3.11 -2.21 4.80
N THR A 209 3.55 -3.38 4.34
CA THR A 209 2.71 -4.59 4.36
C THR A 209 2.42 -5.02 5.78
N LEU A 210 3.41 -4.97 6.69
CA LEU A 210 3.19 -5.22 8.11
C LEU A 210 2.18 -4.23 8.68
N PHE A 211 2.30 -2.94 8.37
CA PHE A 211 1.31 -1.95 8.78
C PHE A 211 -0.11 -2.34 8.34
N TYR A 212 -0.31 -2.73 7.08
CA TYR A 212 -1.63 -3.12 6.58
C TYR A 212 -2.19 -4.38 7.26
N VAL A 213 -1.34 -5.36 7.54
CA VAL A 213 -1.71 -6.61 8.22
C VAL A 213 -1.97 -6.36 9.72
N LEU A 214 -1.24 -5.45 10.37
CA LEU A 214 -1.44 -5.13 11.79
C LEU A 214 -2.63 -4.21 12.06
N PHE A 215 -2.98 -3.38 11.08
CA PHE A 215 -4.04 -2.40 11.21
C PHE A 215 -5.39 -2.96 11.74
N PRO A 216 -5.94 -4.10 11.25
CA PRO A 216 -7.17 -4.68 11.81
C PRO A 216 -7.07 -4.96 13.31
N ILE A 217 -5.93 -5.51 13.74
CA ILE A 217 -5.66 -5.90 15.13
C ILE A 217 -5.57 -4.65 16.02
N LEU A 218 -4.94 -3.58 15.53
CA LEU A 218 -4.83 -2.31 16.25
C LEU A 218 -6.19 -1.65 16.44
N ILE A 219 -7.07 -1.69 15.43
CA ILE A 219 -8.42 -1.14 15.56
C ILE A 219 -9.22 -1.94 16.59
N LEU A 220 -9.16 -3.26 16.51
CA LEU A 220 -9.82 -4.14 17.47
C LEU A 220 -9.35 -3.85 18.91
N LEU A 221 -8.04 -3.72 19.10
CA LEU A 221 -7.46 -3.29 20.39
C LEU A 221 -8.02 -1.93 20.85
N GLY A 222 -8.12 -0.95 19.94
CA GLY A 222 -8.72 0.35 20.24
C GLY A 222 -10.17 0.25 20.71
N PHE A 223 -11.01 -0.52 20.01
CA PHE A 223 -12.42 -0.72 20.40
C PHE A 223 -12.56 -1.44 21.73
N THR A 224 -11.79 -2.51 21.95
CA THR A 224 -11.82 -3.24 23.23
C THR A 224 -11.35 -2.36 24.40
N ALA A 225 -10.34 -1.50 24.21
CA ALA A 225 -9.91 -0.54 25.23
C ALA A 225 -11.00 0.49 25.59
N THR A 226 -11.90 0.80 24.66
CA THR A 226 -13.06 1.68 24.91
C THR A 226 -14.30 0.94 25.44
N GLY A 227 -14.23 -0.38 25.61
CA GLY A 227 -15.35 -1.22 26.05
C GLY A 227 -16.42 -1.44 24.98
N ILE A 228 -16.12 -1.17 23.71
CA ILE A 228 -17.03 -1.43 22.59
C ILE A 228 -16.82 -2.87 22.13
N GLU A 229 -17.88 -3.69 22.21
CA GLU A 229 -17.87 -5.05 21.67
C GLU A 229 -17.81 -5.00 20.14
N VAL A 230 -16.80 -5.66 19.58
CA VAL A 230 -16.63 -5.76 18.13
C VAL A 230 -17.49 -6.91 17.61
N SER A 231 -18.59 -6.57 16.96
CA SER A 231 -19.41 -7.50 16.17
C SER A 231 -18.91 -7.60 14.73
N ASP A 232 -19.31 -8.65 14.01
CA ASP A 232 -19.02 -8.81 12.57
C ASP A 232 -19.46 -7.60 11.75
N ILE A 233 -20.60 -7.01 12.11
CA ILE A 233 -21.13 -5.78 11.49
C ILE A 233 -20.15 -4.61 11.69
N SER A 234 -19.68 -4.41 12.93
CA SER A 234 -18.73 -3.34 13.23
C SER A 234 -17.38 -3.52 12.52
N SER A 235 -16.95 -4.76 12.31
CA SER A 235 -15.72 -5.08 11.56
C SER A 235 -15.85 -4.70 10.07
N VAL A 236 -16.98 -5.03 9.43
CA VAL A 236 -17.25 -4.66 8.03
C VAL A 236 -17.32 -3.15 7.85
N VAL A 237 -17.99 -2.46 8.77
CA VAL A 237 -18.10 -0.98 8.73
C VAL A 237 -16.72 -0.35 8.86
N THR A 238 -15.90 -0.84 9.79
CA THR A 238 -14.54 -0.37 10.03
C THR A 238 -13.65 -0.56 8.80
N GLU A 239 -13.72 -1.71 8.14
CA GLU A 239 -13.01 -2.02 6.90
C GLU A 239 -13.33 -1.03 5.77
N ALA A 240 -14.62 -0.75 5.58
CA ALA A 240 -15.06 0.18 4.56
C ALA A 240 -14.61 1.63 4.88
N PHE A 241 -14.66 2.04 6.14
CA PHE A 241 -14.09 3.32 6.58
C PHE A 241 -12.59 3.41 6.30
N MET A 242 -11.85 2.33 6.54
CA MET A 242 -10.42 2.28 6.24
C MET A 242 -10.13 2.39 4.77
N LEU A 243 -10.91 1.68 3.94
CA LEU A 243 -10.83 1.82 2.49
C LEU A 243 -11.06 3.29 2.06
N LEU A 244 -12.07 3.97 2.63
CA LEU A 244 -12.32 5.39 2.37
C LEU A 244 -11.15 6.29 2.79
N ILE A 245 -10.56 6.07 3.97
CA ILE A 245 -9.41 6.82 4.46
C ILE A 245 -8.19 6.59 3.56
N THR A 246 -7.90 5.35 3.19
CA THR A 246 -6.80 5.02 2.27
C THR A 246 -7.01 5.67 0.90
N LEU A 247 -8.22 5.61 0.35
CA LEU A 247 -8.56 6.33 -0.89
C LEU A 247 -8.35 7.85 -0.74
N ALA A 248 -8.70 8.43 0.41
CA ALA A 248 -8.51 9.86 0.70
C ALA A 248 -7.05 10.28 0.80
N ILE A 249 -6.24 9.48 1.48
CA ILE A 249 -4.79 9.70 1.55
C ILE A 249 -4.17 9.57 0.15
N MET A 250 -4.55 8.56 -0.63
CA MET A 250 -4.06 8.40 -2.00
C MET A 250 -4.46 9.58 -2.89
N GLN A 251 -5.74 9.99 -2.86
CA GLN A 251 -6.20 11.16 -3.60
C GLN A 251 -5.43 12.42 -3.17
N PHE A 252 -5.24 12.62 -1.87
CA PHE A 252 -4.48 13.76 -1.35
C PHE A 252 -3.06 13.77 -1.90
N ILE A 253 -2.33 12.66 -1.82
CA ILE A 253 -0.94 12.57 -2.28
C ILE A 253 -0.83 12.81 -3.79
N LEU A 254 -1.73 12.23 -4.58
CA LEU A 254 -1.77 12.42 -6.03
C LEU A 254 -2.24 13.83 -6.42
N SER A 255 -3.06 14.47 -5.58
CA SER A 255 -3.51 15.85 -5.78
C SER A 255 -2.47 16.90 -5.41
N PHE A 256 -1.52 16.54 -4.55
CA PHE A 256 -0.55 17.46 -4.02
C PHE A 256 0.46 17.87 -5.10
N ASN A 257 0.58 19.16 -5.35
CA ASN A 257 1.55 19.69 -6.31
C ASN A 257 2.94 19.76 -5.67
N TRP A 258 3.65 18.63 -5.73
CA TRP A 258 5.00 18.47 -5.20
C TRP A 258 6.01 19.45 -5.82
N GLU A 259 5.84 19.82 -7.09
CA GLU A 259 6.72 20.76 -7.82
C GLU A 259 6.64 22.18 -7.24
N LYS A 260 5.42 22.66 -6.95
CA LYS A 260 5.19 23.97 -6.30
C LYS A 260 5.72 24.01 -4.87
N TYR A 261 5.68 22.90 -4.16
CA TYR A 261 6.22 22.81 -2.80
C TYR A 261 7.75 22.84 -2.79
N LEU A 262 8.39 22.12 -3.71
CA LEU A 262 9.85 22.05 -3.81
C LEU A 262 10.46 23.38 -4.26
N THR A 263 9.86 24.06 -5.24
CA THR A 263 10.29 25.39 -5.72
C THR A 263 10.24 26.46 -4.63
N LYS A 264 9.15 26.50 -3.84
CA LYS A 264 9.00 27.42 -2.71
C LYS A 264 10.03 27.19 -1.60
N ARG A 265 10.50 25.95 -1.43
CA ARG A 265 11.55 25.59 -0.46
C ARG A 265 12.94 25.96 -0.95
N SER A 266 13.23 25.81 -2.25
CA SER A 266 14.50 26.27 -2.82
C SER A 266 14.64 27.79 -2.73
N GLU A 267 13.58 28.54 -3.02
CA GLU A 267 13.58 30.00 -2.90
C GLU A 267 13.84 30.47 -1.46
N LYS A 268 13.20 29.83 -0.46
CA LYS A 268 13.46 30.10 0.96
C LYS A 268 14.90 29.77 1.39
N ARG A 269 15.51 28.72 0.83
CA ARG A 269 16.91 28.37 1.13
C ARG A 269 17.89 29.40 0.54
N VAL A 270 17.64 29.88 -0.67
CA VAL A 270 18.46 30.94 -1.30
C VAL A 270 18.27 32.28 -0.59
N ALA A 271 17.07 32.56 -0.07
CA ALA A 271 16.82 33.76 0.72
C ALA A 271 17.50 33.73 2.11
N ASN A 272 17.65 32.55 2.72
CA ASN A 272 18.32 32.38 4.02
C ASN A 272 19.85 32.21 3.91
N SER A 273 20.39 32.08 2.70
CA SER A 273 21.84 31.98 2.44
C SER A 273 22.45 33.29 1.92
N LYS A 274 21.66 34.36 1.87
CA LYS A 274 22.09 35.75 1.63
C LYS A 274 21.97 36.52 2.93
#